data_AF-A0A1Y0IBI4-F1
#
_entry.id   AF-A0A1Y0IBI4-F1
#
_cell.length_a   1.000
_cell.length_b   1.000
_cell.length_c   1.000
_cell.angle_alpha   90.00
_cell.angle_beta   90.00
_cell.angle_gamma   90.00
#
_symmetry.space_group_name_H-M   'P 1'
#
loop_
_entity.id
_entity.type
_entity.pdbx_description
1 polymer ?
#
loop_
_entity_poly.entity_id
_entity_poly.type
_entity_poly.pdbx_seq_one_letter_code
_entity_poly.pdbx_strand_id
1 'polypeptide(L)'
;MQVNAIHSTKNAMDDIEVFYNTNRSWLRSSNPGSVRGLYSFFGNFVPERIAYNVGWIEYSNGWNYISGSDANIAFSETAAHEIGHEILSAYGGDKYSYSHKGSSSILTQKTKTSANGGVTYPSQGGIDLMKYYNGRRPYNFYSRVFASEQDVKSLIWLASVRFDG
;
A
#
# COMPACT_ATOMS: atom_id res chain seq x y z
N MET A 1 8.81 28.80 -5.81
CA MET A 1 7.67 28.29 -5.03
C MET A 1 8.22 27.60 -3.79
N GLN A 2 7.95 28.14 -2.61
CA GLN A 2 8.35 27.56 -1.33
C GLN A 2 7.09 27.00 -0.68
N VAL A 3 7.07 25.69 -0.43
CA VAL A 3 5.96 25.03 0.28
C VAL A 3 6.36 24.92 1.74
N ASN A 4 5.64 25.61 2.63
CA ASN A 4 5.85 25.53 4.07
C ASN A 4 4.91 24.48 4.66
N ALA A 5 5.46 23.42 5.25
CA ALA A 5 4.66 22.40 5.91
C ALA A 5 4.05 22.97 7.20
N ILE A 6 2.75 22.73 7.41
CA ILE A 6 2.07 23.03 8.67
C ILE A 6 1.95 21.72 9.45
N HIS A 7 2.61 21.63 10.59
CA HIS A 7 2.46 20.49 11.49
C HIS A 7 1.11 20.59 12.23
N SER A 8 0.18 19.69 11.93
CA SER A 8 -1.16 19.64 12.53
C SER A 8 -1.56 18.19 12.81
N THR A 9 -2.16 17.94 13.97
CA THR A 9 -2.80 16.66 14.31
C THR A 9 -4.28 16.63 13.91
N LYS A 10 -4.86 17.78 13.52
CA LYS A 10 -6.24 17.88 13.05
C LYS A 10 -6.33 17.33 11.63
N ASN A 11 -7.20 16.33 11.43
CA ASN A 11 -7.34 15.57 10.18
C ASN A 11 -6.04 14.88 9.72
N ALA A 12 -5.15 14.57 10.67
CA ALA A 12 -3.98 13.74 10.39
C ALA A 12 -4.38 12.27 10.19
N MET A 13 -3.56 11.55 9.44
CA MET A 13 -3.58 10.09 9.39
C MET A 13 -3.18 9.53 10.76
N ASP A 14 -3.59 8.28 11.04
CA ASP A 14 -3.16 7.56 12.25
C ASP A 14 -1.65 7.33 12.25
N ASP A 15 -1.13 6.95 13.42
CA ASP A 15 0.29 6.62 13.56
C ASP A 15 0.67 5.33 12.82
N ILE A 16 1.85 5.36 12.21
CA ILE A 16 2.39 4.18 11.53
C ILE A 16 3.34 3.46 12.47
N GLU A 17 2.92 2.32 13.02
CA GLU A 17 3.82 1.47 13.78
C GLU A 17 4.71 0.65 12.83
N VAL A 18 6.03 0.86 12.90
CA VAL A 18 7.02 0.09 12.13
C VAL A 18 7.55 -1.06 12.97
N PHE A 19 7.40 -2.29 12.46
CA PHE A 19 7.88 -3.50 13.13
C PHE A 19 9.14 -4.03 12.45
N TYR A 20 10.27 -3.94 13.14
CA TYR A 20 11.49 -4.58 12.69
C TYR A 20 11.44 -6.09 12.94
N ASN A 21 11.47 -6.89 11.87
CA ASN A 21 11.37 -8.35 11.93
C ASN A 21 12.64 -9.01 11.39
N THR A 22 13.29 -9.82 12.22
CA THR A 22 14.48 -10.59 11.84
C THR A 22 14.53 -11.91 12.59
N ASN A 23 15.07 -12.95 11.95
CA ASN A 23 15.25 -14.31 12.51
C ASN A 23 13.94 -14.93 13.01
N ARG A 24 12.83 -14.70 12.28
CA ARG A 24 11.47 -15.14 12.62
C ARG A 24 10.67 -15.41 11.34
N SER A 25 9.47 -15.96 11.49
CA SER A 25 8.53 -16.12 10.37
C SER A 25 8.12 -14.76 9.78
N TRP A 26 7.79 -14.78 8.48
CA TRP A 26 7.38 -13.59 7.74
C TRP A 26 6.23 -12.85 8.43
N LEU A 27 6.39 -11.54 8.66
CA LEU A 27 5.32 -10.67 9.16
C LEU A 27 4.68 -9.91 8.01
N ARG A 28 3.34 -9.95 7.98
CA ARG A 28 2.51 -9.21 7.03
C ARG A 28 2.23 -7.79 7.57
N SER A 29 2.34 -6.80 6.69
CA SER A 29 1.91 -5.42 6.95
C SER A 29 0.40 -5.26 6.75
N SER A 30 -0.18 -4.25 7.39
CA SER A 30 -1.57 -3.84 7.22
C SER A 30 -1.69 -2.33 7.39
N ASN A 31 -2.67 -1.75 6.70
CA ASN A 31 -2.93 -0.32 6.62
C ASN A 31 -2.97 0.37 8.01
N PRO A 32 -2.26 1.51 8.20
CA PRO A 32 -2.30 2.38 9.38
C PRO A 32 -3.62 3.17 9.54
N GLY A 33 -4.75 2.55 9.23
CA GLY A 33 -6.05 3.20 9.29
C GLY A 33 -6.92 2.61 10.37
N SER A 34 -7.20 3.40 11.42
CA SER A 34 -8.28 3.09 12.36
C SER A 34 -9.59 2.80 11.62
N VAL A 35 -10.25 1.75 12.10
CA VAL A 35 -11.53 1.20 11.68
C VAL A 35 -12.60 2.28 11.44
N ARG A 36 -12.86 2.67 10.18
CA ARG A 36 -13.90 3.68 9.84
C ARG A 36 -15.22 3.14 9.26
N GLY A 37 -15.45 1.83 9.21
CA GLY A 37 -16.76 1.30 8.83
C GLY A 37 -16.90 -0.23 8.66
N LEU A 38 -18.09 -0.67 8.21
CA LEU A 38 -18.52 -2.08 8.01
C LEU A 38 -17.52 -2.92 7.18
N TYR A 39 -16.73 -2.29 6.29
CA TYR A 39 -15.74 -2.98 5.44
C TYR A 39 -14.43 -3.31 6.18
N SER A 40 -14.04 -2.49 7.17
CA SER A 40 -12.88 -2.76 8.04
C SER A 40 -13.12 -4.00 8.92
N PHE A 41 -14.39 -4.31 9.25
CA PHE A 41 -14.77 -5.51 10.00
C PHE A 41 -14.43 -6.83 9.27
N PHE A 42 -14.32 -6.81 7.94
CA PHE A 42 -13.93 -7.99 7.15
C PHE A 42 -12.44 -8.01 6.76
N GLY A 43 -11.73 -6.89 6.95
CA GLY A 43 -10.28 -6.78 6.70
C GLY A 43 -9.39 -7.02 7.94
N ASN A 44 -9.96 -6.85 9.15
CA ASN A 44 -9.21 -6.88 10.40
C ASN A 44 -9.01 -8.28 10.99
N PHE A 45 -7.98 -8.97 10.53
CA PHE A 45 -7.28 -9.97 11.36
C PHE A 45 -5.77 -9.77 11.37
N VAL A 46 -5.28 -8.63 10.85
CA VAL A 46 -3.86 -8.28 10.85
C VAL A 46 -3.69 -7.00 11.68
N PRO A 47 -2.78 -6.97 12.66
CA PRO A 47 -2.54 -5.76 13.45
C PRO A 47 -2.05 -4.63 12.55
N GLU A 48 -2.43 -3.40 12.89
CA GLU A 48 -1.97 -2.17 12.26
C GLU A 48 -0.45 -2.06 12.38
N ARG A 49 0.27 -2.37 11.28
CA ARG A 49 1.74 -2.40 11.29
C ARG A 49 2.31 -2.36 9.90
N ILE A 50 3.48 -1.77 9.77
CA ILE A 50 4.33 -1.93 8.59
C ILE A 50 5.59 -2.70 8.98
N ALA A 51 5.72 -3.92 8.50
CA ALA A 51 6.81 -4.81 8.85
C ALA A 51 8.05 -4.57 7.96
N TYR A 52 9.18 -4.31 8.58
CA TYR A 52 10.51 -4.33 7.96
C TYR A 52 11.13 -5.72 8.15
N ASN A 53 10.96 -6.60 7.16
CA ASN A 53 11.46 -7.98 7.20
C ASN A 53 12.90 -8.05 6.64
N VAL A 54 13.88 -8.44 7.47
CA VAL A 54 15.30 -8.49 7.09
C VAL A 54 16.05 -9.63 7.79
N GLY A 55 17.11 -10.15 7.17
CA GLY A 55 17.88 -11.27 7.71
C GLY A 55 17.22 -12.61 7.39
N TRP A 56 17.38 -13.61 8.26
CA TRP A 56 16.75 -14.91 8.07
C TRP A 56 15.26 -14.85 8.37
N ILE A 57 14.43 -15.12 7.37
CA ILE A 57 12.98 -15.14 7.49
C ILE A 57 12.42 -16.51 7.12
N GLU A 58 11.55 -17.03 7.97
CA GLU A 58 10.88 -18.31 7.74
C GLU A 58 9.60 -18.14 6.92
N TYR A 59 9.49 -18.95 5.88
CA TYR A 59 8.34 -19.13 5.02
C TYR A 59 7.83 -20.57 5.15
N SER A 60 6.66 -20.86 4.56
CA SER A 60 6.07 -22.22 4.59
C SER A 60 6.94 -23.29 3.94
N ASN A 61 7.88 -22.90 3.06
CA ASN A 61 8.81 -23.79 2.37
C ASN A 61 10.26 -23.71 2.92
N GLY A 62 10.46 -23.07 4.08
CA GLY A 62 11.77 -22.98 4.75
C GLY A 62 12.28 -21.57 4.97
N TRP A 63 13.54 -21.46 5.35
CA TRP A 63 14.21 -20.20 5.69
C TRP A 63 14.88 -19.58 4.46
N ASN A 64 14.68 -18.28 4.25
CA ASN A 64 15.38 -17.51 3.24
C ASN A 64 16.03 -16.27 3.88
N TYR A 65 17.21 -15.90 3.40
CA TYR A 65 17.87 -14.67 3.82
C TYR A 65 17.42 -13.50 2.95
N ILE A 66 16.96 -12.42 3.58
CA ILE A 66 16.61 -11.15 2.93
C ILE A 66 17.70 -10.13 3.24
N SER A 67 18.37 -9.63 2.19
CA SER A 67 19.39 -8.59 2.34
C SER A 67 18.77 -7.27 2.78
N GLY A 68 19.57 -6.38 3.40
CA GLY A 68 19.09 -5.05 3.77
C GLY A 68 18.61 -4.21 2.57
N SER A 69 19.24 -4.37 1.41
CA SER A 69 18.80 -3.70 0.17
C SER A 69 17.45 -4.21 -0.31
N ASP A 70 17.22 -5.53 -0.29
CA ASP A 70 15.93 -6.11 -0.69
C ASP A 70 14.84 -5.75 0.31
N ALA A 71 15.17 -5.77 1.61
CA ALA A 71 14.27 -5.34 2.68
C ALA A 71 13.88 -3.86 2.52
N ASN A 72 14.82 -2.97 2.21
CA ASN A 72 14.54 -1.55 1.97
C ASN A 72 13.58 -1.34 0.80
N ILE A 73 13.79 -2.02 -0.32
CA ILE A 73 12.94 -1.91 -1.51
C ILE A 73 11.54 -2.44 -1.22
N ALA A 74 11.44 -3.62 -0.62
CA ALA A 74 10.15 -4.24 -0.27
C ALA A 74 9.39 -3.41 0.77
N PHE A 75 10.08 -2.96 1.83
CA PHE A 75 9.50 -2.11 2.86
C PHE A 75 9.00 -0.79 2.27
N SER A 76 9.79 -0.13 1.42
CA SER A 76 9.37 1.15 0.82
C SER A 76 8.13 1.00 -0.04
N GLU A 77 8.04 -0.08 -0.83
CA GLU A 77 6.86 -0.37 -1.65
C GLU A 77 5.65 -0.69 -0.79
N THR A 78 5.79 -1.56 0.21
CA THR A 78 4.69 -1.91 1.11
C THR A 78 4.25 -0.72 1.95
N ALA A 79 5.18 0.07 2.47
CA ALA A 79 4.86 1.28 3.23
C ALA A 79 4.09 2.28 2.39
N ALA A 80 4.53 2.50 1.15
CA ALA A 80 3.81 3.36 0.22
C ALA A 80 2.42 2.82 -0.13
N HIS A 81 2.25 1.49 -0.24
CA HIS A 81 0.94 0.86 -0.49
C HIS A 81 -0.01 1.06 0.69
N GLU A 82 0.44 0.77 1.91
CA GLU A 82 -0.38 0.91 3.11
C GLU A 82 -0.74 2.38 3.37
N ILE A 83 0.22 3.32 3.30
CA ILE A 83 -0.07 4.77 3.39
C ILE A 83 -0.99 5.23 2.25
N GLY A 84 -0.83 4.64 1.06
CA GLY A 84 -1.68 4.91 -0.08
C GLY A 84 -3.15 4.63 0.22
N HIS A 85 -3.47 3.62 1.02
CA HIS A 85 -4.84 3.31 1.39
C HIS A 85 -5.53 4.47 2.14
N GLU A 86 -4.82 5.16 3.02
CA GLU A 86 -5.35 6.32 3.74
C GLU A 86 -5.65 7.49 2.80
N ILE A 87 -4.76 7.75 1.84
CA ILE A 87 -4.95 8.79 0.81
C ILE A 87 -6.18 8.45 -0.06
N LEU A 88 -6.27 7.20 -0.54
CA LEU A 88 -7.38 6.77 -1.39
C LEU A 88 -8.71 6.76 -0.64
N SER A 89 -8.71 6.36 0.64
CA SER A 89 -9.90 6.38 1.49
C SER A 89 -10.37 7.80 1.74
N ALA A 90 -9.46 8.72 2.09
CA ALA A 90 -9.80 10.13 2.33
C ALA A 90 -10.33 10.84 1.08
N TYR A 91 -9.80 10.51 -0.11
CA TYR A 91 -10.22 11.13 -1.36
C TYR A 91 -11.45 10.47 -2.01
N GLY A 92 -11.45 9.14 -2.12
CA GLY A 92 -12.40 8.35 -2.91
C GLY A 92 -13.26 7.37 -2.11
N GLY A 93 -13.10 7.32 -0.78
CA GLY A 93 -13.82 6.46 0.14
C GLY A 93 -13.24 5.04 0.25
N ASP A 94 -13.57 4.38 1.36
CA ASP A 94 -13.03 3.05 1.73
C ASP A 94 -13.25 1.99 0.65
N LYS A 95 -14.43 1.96 0.02
CA LYS A 95 -14.69 1.01 -1.06
C LYS A 95 -13.68 1.13 -2.20
N TYR A 96 -13.30 2.36 -2.56
CA TYR A 96 -12.33 2.60 -3.63
C TYR A 96 -10.92 2.15 -3.21
N SER A 97 -10.54 2.48 -1.99
CA SER A 97 -9.27 2.09 -1.37
C SER A 97 -9.12 0.56 -1.22
N TYR A 98 -10.02 -0.07 -0.46
CA TYR A 98 -9.97 -1.51 -0.14
C TYR A 98 -10.33 -2.42 -1.31
N SER A 99 -10.85 -1.90 -2.44
CA SER A 99 -10.99 -2.69 -3.67
C SER A 99 -9.78 -2.57 -4.59
N HIS A 100 -8.69 -1.92 -4.15
CA HIS A 100 -7.52 -1.65 -4.97
C HIS A 100 -7.90 -1.00 -6.31
N LYS A 101 -8.69 0.08 -6.23
CA LYS A 101 -9.28 0.77 -7.40
C LYS A 101 -10.18 -0.13 -8.26
N GLY A 102 -10.89 -1.06 -7.61
CA GLY A 102 -11.77 -2.03 -8.24
C GLY A 102 -11.07 -3.27 -8.81
N SER A 103 -9.74 -3.38 -8.73
CA SER A 103 -8.99 -4.54 -9.24
C SER A 103 -9.05 -5.77 -8.31
N SER A 104 -9.46 -5.59 -7.05
CA SER A 104 -9.69 -6.67 -6.09
C SER A 104 -11.12 -6.69 -5.56
N SER A 105 -11.48 -7.83 -4.99
CA SER A 105 -12.67 -7.96 -4.15
C SER A 105 -12.41 -7.37 -2.77
N ILE A 106 -13.30 -6.50 -2.27
CA ILE A 106 -13.16 -5.84 -0.97
C ILE A 106 -13.06 -6.86 0.19
N LEU A 107 -13.88 -7.92 0.15
CA LEU A 107 -13.98 -8.88 1.25
C LEU A 107 -12.84 -9.90 1.26
N THR A 108 -12.51 -10.44 0.08
CA THR A 108 -11.51 -11.51 0.00
C THR A 108 -10.11 -11.00 -0.30
N GLN A 109 -9.97 -9.71 -0.66
CA GLN A 109 -8.74 -9.09 -1.14
C GLN A 109 -8.06 -9.85 -2.30
N LYS A 110 -8.82 -10.73 -2.98
CA LYS A 110 -8.34 -11.47 -4.15
C LYS A 110 -8.43 -10.58 -5.38
N THR A 111 -7.43 -10.68 -6.25
CA THR A 111 -7.48 -10.11 -7.60
C THR A 111 -8.76 -10.60 -8.29
N LYS A 112 -9.47 -9.68 -8.94
CA LYS A 112 -10.60 -10.08 -9.78
C LYS A 112 -10.07 -10.77 -11.03
N THR A 113 -10.86 -11.68 -11.60
CA THR A 113 -10.57 -12.22 -12.93
C THR A 113 -10.71 -11.12 -13.99
N SER A 114 -10.08 -11.28 -15.16
CA SER A 114 -10.21 -10.32 -16.26
C SER A 114 -11.66 -10.12 -16.68
N ALA A 115 -12.49 -11.17 -16.63
CA ALA A 115 -13.93 -11.11 -16.92
C ALA A 115 -14.71 -10.21 -15.94
N ASN A 116 -14.19 -10.02 -14.72
CA ASN A 116 -14.83 -9.24 -13.67
C ASN A 116 -14.11 -7.89 -13.43
N GLY A 117 -13.42 -7.37 -14.45
CA GLY A 117 -12.70 -6.09 -14.39
C GLY A 117 -11.34 -6.16 -13.70
N GLY A 118 -10.80 -7.36 -13.49
CA GLY A 118 -9.41 -7.56 -13.07
C GLY A 118 -8.42 -7.18 -14.16
N VAL A 119 -7.20 -6.86 -13.74
CA VAL A 119 -6.11 -6.45 -14.63
C VAL A 119 -4.92 -7.39 -14.51
N THR A 120 -4.15 -7.56 -15.57
CA THR A 120 -2.86 -8.27 -15.57
C THR A 120 -1.72 -7.28 -15.53
N TYR A 121 -0.54 -7.70 -15.06
CA TYR A 121 0.64 -6.84 -15.12
C TYR A 121 0.88 -6.33 -16.54
N PRO A 122 1.07 -5.02 -16.73
CA PRO A 122 1.36 -4.49 -18.05
C PRO A 122 2.73 -5.00 -18.53
N SER A 123 2.82 -5.34 -19.82
CA SER A 123 4.08 -5.82 -20.42
C SER A 123 5.16 -4.73 -20.45
N GLN A 124 4.75 -3.46 -20.57
CA GLN A 124 5.61 -2.28 -20.62
C GLN A 124 4.98 -1.12 -19.82
N GLY A 125 5.76 -0.07 -19.53
CA GLY A 125 5.28 1.09 -18.75
C GLY A 125 5.20 0.85 -17.25
N GLY A 126 4.62 1.79 -16.51
CA GLY A 126 4.54 1.68 -15.05
C GLY A 126 3.49 0.69 -14.53
N ILE A 127 3.63 0.28 -13.27
CA ILE A 127 2.71 -0.56 -12.52
C ILE A 127 2.09 0.30 -11.40
N ASP A 128 0.76 0.45 -11.40
CA ASP A 128 0.05 1.24 -10.40
C ASP A 128 0.17 0.57 -9.03
N LEU A 129 0.82 1.26 -8.09
CA LEU A 129 1.09 0.75 -6.73
C LEU A 129 -0.17 0.24 -6.03
N MET A 130 -1.32 0.87 -6.27
CA MET A 130 -2.57 0.57 -5.54
C MET A 130 -3.44 -0.47 -6.21
N LYS A 131 -3.02 -1.06 -7.33
CA LYS A 131 -3.78 -2.11 -8.04
C LYS A 131 -3.23 -3.50 -7.77
N TYR A 132 -4.14 -4.44 -7.68
CA TYR A 132 -3.86 -5.87 -7.63
C TYR A 132 -3.92 -6.44 -9.05
N TYR A 133 -2.87 -7.16 -9.42
CA TYR A 133 -2.68 -7.68 -10.76
C TYR A 133 -2.67 -9.20 -10.78
N ASN A 134 -3.28 -9.77 -11.82
CA ASN A 134 -3.24 -11.20 -12.09
C ASN A 134 -1.91 -11.60 -12.76
N GLY A 135 -1.53 -12.86 -12.53
CA GLY A 135 -0.36 -13.47 -13.15
C GLY A 135 0.92 -13.31 -12.31
N ARG A 136 2.04 -13.73 -12.89
CA ARG A 136 3.34 -13.67 -12.22
C ARG A 136 3.87 -12.23 -12.22
N ARG A 137 4.30 -11.76 -11.05
CA ARG A 137 4.98 -10.48 -10.88
C ARG A 137 6.21 -10.40 -11.81
N PRO A 138 6.38 -9.33 -12.60
CA PRO A 138 7.52 -9.19 -13.50
C PRO A 138 8.83 -9.00 -12.70
N TYR A 139 9.96 -9.39 -13.29
CA TYR A 139 11.28 -9.31 -12.61
C TYR A 139 11.67 -7.87 -12.25
N ASN A 140 11.26 -6.91 -13.09
CA ASN A 140 11.51 -5.48 -12.92
C ASN A 140 10.34 -4.76 -12.23
N PHE A 141 9.58 -5.45 -11.38
CA PHE A 141 8.42 -4.88 -10.70
C PHE A 141 8.79 -3.61 -9.92
N TYR A 142 9.77 -3.70 -9.02
CA TYR A 142 10.11 -2.59 -8.12
C TYR A 142 10.60 -1.33 -8.85
N SER A 143 11.20 -1.45 -10.03
CA SER A 143 11.62 -0.28 -10.83
C SER A 143 10.49 0.34 -11.66
N ARG A 144 9.32 -0.32 -11.71
CA ARG A 144 8.16 0.12 -12.49
C ARG A 144 6.98 0.54 -11.63
N VAL A 145 6.99 0.21 -10.34
CA VAL A 145 5.91 0.59 -9.42
C VAL A 145 5.95 2.08 -9.14
N PHE A 146 4.79 2.73 -9.22
CA PHE A 146 4.65 4.16 -9.01
C PHE A 146 3.23 4.51 -8.53
N ALA A 147 3.10 5.64 -7.84
CA ALA A 147 1.79 6.22 -7.56
C ALA A 147 1.16 6.72 -8.88
N SER A 148 -0.09 6.34 -9.16
CA SER A 148 -0.73 6.79 -10.39
C SER A 148 -0.97 8.30 -10.36
N GLU A 149 -1.14 8.90 -11.55
CA GLU A 149 -1.43 10.33 -11.67
C GLU A 149 -2.64 10.75 -10.81
N GLN A 150 -3.67 9.91 -10.74
CA GLN A 150 -4.85 10.18 -9.93
C GLN A 150 -4.51 10.17 -8.43
N ASP A 151 -3.67 9.26 -7.94
CA ASP A 151 -3.29 9.24 -6.52
C ASP A 151 -2.47 10.48 -6.13
N VAL A 152 -1.57 10.91 -7.01
CA VAL A 152 -0.79 12.14 -6.80
C VAL A 152 -1.71 13.36 -6.76
N LYS A 153 -2.69 13.44 -7.68
CA LYS A 153 -3.73 14.49 -7.65
C LYS A 153 -4.55 14.44 -6.37
N SER A 154 -4.94 13.25 -5.91
CA SER A 154 -5.65 13.04 -4.65
C SER A 154 -4.85 13.53 -3.45
N LEU A 155 -3.56 13.21 -3.39
CA LEU A 155 -2.67 13.69 -2.34
C LEU A 155 -2.55 15.22 -2.34
N ILE A 156 -2.32 15.83 -3.50
CA ILE A 156 -2.23 17.29 -3.63
C ILE A 156 -3.55 17.96 -3.21
N TRP A 157 -4.68 17.39 -3.62
CA TRP A 157 -6.01 17.88 -3.25
C TRP A 157 -6.22 17.82 -1.73
N LEU A 158 -5.93 16.68 -1.10
CA LEU A 158 -6.07 16.47 0.33
C LEU A 158 -5.14 17.37 1.15
N ALA A 159 -3.92 17.58 0.66
CA ALA A 159 -2.97 18.51 1.26
C ALA A 159 -3.47 19.97 1.27
N SER A 160 -4.58 20.26 0.58
CA SER A 160 -5.23 21.59 0.55
C SER A 160 -4.23 22.70 0.20
N VAL A 161 -3.34 22.41 -0.75
CA VAL A 161 -2.25 23.31 -1.13
C VAL A 161 -2.82 24.68 -1.52
N ARG A 162 -2.37 25.71 -0.83
CA ARG A 162 -2.69 27.11 -1.14
C ARG A 162 -1.52 27.72 -1.90
N PHE A 163 -1.83 28.45 -2.96
CA PHE A 163 -0.85 29.21 -3.72
C PHE A 163 -0.96 30.66 -3.29
N ASP A 164 0.08 31.17 -2.64
CA ASP A 164 0.21 32.60 -2.38
C ASP A 164 0.65 33.28 -3.69
N GLY A 165 -0.18 34.21 -4.16
CA GLY A 165 0.06 35.00 -5.37
C GLY A 165 0.90 36.24 -5.12
#